data_AF-A0A6I3B6W0-F1
#
_entry.id   AF-A0A6I3B6W0-F1
#
_cell.length_a   1.000
_cell.length_b   1.000
_cell.length_c   1.000
_cell.angle_alpha   90.00
_cell.angle_beta   90.00
_cell.angle_gamma   90.00
#
_symmetry.space_group_name_H-M   'P 1'
#
loop_
_entity.id
_entity.type
_entity.pdbx_description
1 polymer ?
#
loop_
_entity_poly.entity_id
_entity_poly.type
_entity_poly.pdbx_seq_one_letter_code
_entity_poly.pdbx_strand_id
1 'polypeptide(L)'
;MITRPISLAAATLLLIPIMAAPPAQASSQETFTTPRLTSWTVPDGITELTVTALGGGGGGGGHSTGGAGCEVVSTFAVTPGQSIRLFIGGGGGTGTAGGGGASSTVDLPTPSRVIAGGG
;
A
#
# COMPACT_ATOMS: atom_id res chain seq x y z
N MET A 1 53.69 59.82 16.32
CA MET A 1 52.82 59.33 15.23
C MET A 1 52.18 58.01 15.65
N ILE A 2 50.85 57.99 15.79
CA ILE A 2 49.88 56.90 15.46
C ILE A 2 50.01 55.58 16.27
N THR A 3 49.21 55.26 17.31
CA THR A 3 47.76 54.92 17.46
C THR A 3 47.31 53.47 17.12
N ARG A 4 47.06 52.70 18.21
CA ARG A 4 45.90 51.81 18.54
C ARG A 4 45.95 50.26 18.34
N PRO A 5 45.39 49.49 19.31
CA PRO A 5 45.30 48.01 19.34
C PRO A 5 43.95 47.47 18.80
N ILE A 6 43.92 46.33 18.09
CA ILE A 6 42.72 45.68 17.53
C ILE A 6 43.09 44.20 17.23
N SER A 7 42.34 43.13 17.51
CA SER A 7 41.14 42.86 18.29
C SER A 7 41.03 41.33 18.40
N LEU A 8 40.58 40.84 19.54
CA LEU A 8 40.13 39.47 19.77
C LEU A 8 38.91 39.22 18.85
N ALA A 9 38.95 38.24 17.96
CA ALA A 9 37.77 37.76 17.25
C ALA A 9 37.47 36.35 17.73
N ALA A 10 36.70 36.25 18.80
CA ALA A 10 36.07 35.00 19.22
C ALA A 10 35.05 34.61 18.13
N ALA A 11 35.40 33.63 17.31
CA ALA A 11 34.48 33.05 16.34
C ALA A 11 33.42 32.23 17.11
N THR A 12 32.26 32.83 17.35
CA THR A 12 31.11 32.11 17.90
C THR A 12 30.56 31.16 16.84
N LEU A 13 30.84 29.87 17.01
CA LEU A 13 30.24 28.79 16.22
C LEU A 13 28.73 28.75 16.52
N LEU A 14 27.94 29.25 15.58
CA LEU A 14 26.48 29.18 15.63
C LEU A 14 26.06 27.71 15.47
N LEU A 15 25.63 27.10 16.56
CA LEU A 15 25.03 25.77 16.58
C LEU A 15 23.69 25.85 15.84
N ILE A 16 23.67 25.46 14.56
CA ILE A 16 22.43 25.29 13.80
C ILE A 16 21.69 24.09 14.43
N PRO A 17 20.48 24.24 14.98
CA PRO A 17 19.69 23.07 15.30
C PRO A 17 19.40 22.34 13.99
N ILE A 18 19.87 21.10 13.86
CA ILE A 18 19.32 20.19 12.87
C ILE A 18 17.84 20.06 13.25
N MET A 19 16.97 20.80 12.56
CA MET A 19 15.59 20.40 12.44
C MET A 19 15.65 19.01 11.81
N ALA A 20 15.51 17.98 12.63
CA ALA A 20 15.18 16.65 12.15
C ALA A 20 13.92 16.82 11.31
N ALA A 21 14.04 16.65 9.99
CA ALA A 21 12.87 16.62 9.14
C ALA A 21 11.87 15.62 9.75
N PRO A 22 10.57 15.95 9.80
CA PRO A 22 9.56 14.94 10.11
C PRO A 22 9.85 13.72 9.22
N PRO A 23 9.76 12.47 9.73
CA PRO A 23 9.97 11.31 8.88
C PRO A 23 9.09 11.49 7.65
N ALA A 24 9.73 11.57 6.48
CA ALA A 24 9.01 11.73 5.23
C ALA A 24 8.08 10.53 5.11
N GLN A 25 6.79 10.76 5.29
CA GLN A 25 5.77 9.73 5.15
C GLN A 25 5.76 9.33 3.68
N ALA A 26 6.52 8.31 3.33
CA ALA A 26 6.50 7.73 2.01
C ALA A 26 5.11 7.10 1.83
N SER A 27 4.32 7.64 0.90
CA SER A 27 3.08 6.98 0.47
C SER A 27 3.41 6.25 -0.83
N SER A 28 3.55 4.93 -0.76
CA SER A 28 3.76 4.06 -1.92
C SER A 28 2.47 3.30 -2.23
N GLN A 29 1.97 3.40 -3.46
CA GLN A 29 0.84 2.63 -3.94
C GLN A 29 1.32 1.59 -4.94
N GLU A 30 1.07 0.31 -4.66
CA GLU A 30 1.25 -0.79 -5.61
C GLU A 30 -0.09 -1.44 -5.94
N THR A 31 -0.27 -1.84 -7.21
CA THR A 31 -1.52 -2.44 -7.69
C THR A 31 -1.23 -3.78 -8.35
N PHE A 32 -1.94 -4.81 -7.93
CA PHE A 32 -1.84 -6.16 -8.47
C PHE A 32 -3.15 -6.54 -9.17
N THR A 33 -3.09 -6.78 -10.47
CA THR A 33 -4.27 -7.12 -11.30
C THR A 33 -4.24 -8.52 -11.88
N THR A 34 -3.07 -9.18 -11.82
CA THR A 34 -2.90 -10.52 -12.40
C THR A 34 -3.45 -11.57 -11.43
N PRO A 35 -4.40 -12.43 -11.87
CA PRO A 35 -4.96 -13.47 -11.01
C PRO A 35 -3.91 -14.50 -10.61
N ARG A 36 -3.33 -14.34 -9.42
CA ARG A 36 -2.29 -15.21 -8.89
C ARG A 36 -2.08 -14.96 -7.39
N LEU A 37 -1.51 -15.96 -6.71
CA LEU A 37 -0.86 -15.74 -5.43
C LEU A 37 0.46 -14.96 -5.63
N THR A 38 0.57 -13.83 -4.96
CA THR A 38 1.73 -12.94 -4.98
C THR A 38 2.11 -12.55 -3.56
N SER A 39 3.40 -12.42 -3.28
CA SER A 39 3.90 -11.90 -2.01
C SER A 39 4.46 -10.50 -2.22
N TRP A 40 4.11 -9.58 -1.33
CA TRP A 40 4.64 -8.23 -1.29
C TRP A 40 5.29 -7.97 0.06
N THR A 41 6.41 -7.24 0.08
CA THR A 41 7.11 -6.91 1.32
C THR A 41 6.95 -5.43 1.61
N VAL A 42 6.62 -5.09 2.85
CA VAL A 42 6.45 -3.72 3.31
C VAL A 42 7.81 -2.98 3.19
N PRO A 43 7.89 -1.88 2.42
CA PRO A 43 9.10 -1.08 2.30
C PRO A 43 9.53 -0.46 3.64
N ASP A 44 10.81 -0.10 3.72
CA ASP A 44 11.32 0.61 4.90
C ASP A 44 10.63 1.96 5.10
N GLY A 45 10.27 2.26 6.36
CA GLY A 45 9.60 3.50 6.74
C GLY A 45 8.07 3.48 6.64
N ILE A 46 7.45 2.38 6.21
CA ILE A 46 5.99 2.23 6.16
C ILE A 46 5.49 1.55 7.43
N THR A 47 4.67 2.26 8.20
CA THR A 47 4.04 1.74 9.44
C THR A 47 2.53 1.60 9.33
N GLU A 48 1.93 2.12 8.26
CA GLU A 48 0.50 2.07 7.99
C GLU A 48 0.27 1.70 6.53
N LEU A 49 -0.63 0.76 6.30
CA LEU A 49 -0.97 0.25 4.96
C LEU A 49 -2.48 0.30 4.76
N THR A 50 -2.92 1.00 3.73
CA THR A 50 -4.30 0.92 3.24
C THR A 50 -4.36 -0.11 2.12
N VAL A 51 -5.18 -1.13 2.32
CA VAL A 51 -5.41 -2.21 1.37
C VAL A 51 -6.77 -2.02 0.74
N THR A 52 -6.80 -1.90 -0.60
CA THR A 52 -8.03 -1.98 -1.40
C THR A 52 -8.02 -3.30 -2.16
N ALA A 53 -8.87 -4.23 -1.74
CA ALA A 53 -9.07 -5.51 -2.42
C ALA A 53 -10.32 -5.45 -3.29
N LEU A 54 -10.20 -5.87 -4.56
CA LEU A 54 -11.31 -5.95 -5.51
C LEU A 54 -11.54 -7.42 -5.88
N GLY A 55 -12.76 -7.92 -5.70
CA GLY A 55 -13.15 -9.25 -6.15
C GLY A 55 -13.41 -9.28 -7.66
N GLY A 56 -13.22 -10.45 -8.27
CA GLY A 56 -13.50 -10.63 -9.69
C GLY A 56 -15.00 -10.49 -9.98
N GLY A 57 -15.36 -9.76 -11.04
CA GLY A 57 -16.73 -9.72 -11.54
C GLY A 57 -17.13 -11.06 -12.17
N GLY A 58 -18.40 -11.42 -12.05
CA GLY A 58 -18.98 -12.57 -12.74
C GLY A 58 -18.97 -12.39 -14.26
N GLY A 59 -18.93 -13.50 -14.99
CA GLY A 59 -18.99 -13.56 -16.43
C GLY A 59 -20.44 -13.52 -16.94
N GLY A 60 -20.70 -12.64 -17.90
CA GLY A 60 -22.01 -12.53 -18.55
C GLY A 60 -22.30 -13.67 -19.52
N GLY A 61 -23.59 -13.86 -19.81
CA GLY A 61 -24.06 -14.91 -20.69
C GLY A 61 -25.34 -14.59 -21.43
N GLY A 62 -25.38 -14.92 -22.73
CA GLY A 62 -26.54 -14.74 -23.61
C GLY A 62 -27.02 -13.28 -23.69
N HIS A 63 -27.88 -12.88 -22.75
CA HIS A 63 -28.48 -11.55 -22.62
C HIS A 63 -28.33 -10.94 -21.22
N SER A 64 -27.51 -11.56 -20.35
CA SER A 64 -27.33 -11.14 -18.96
C SER A 64 -25.88 -10.73 -18.69
N THR A 65 -25.71 -9.64 -17.95
CA THR A 65 -24.43 -9.24 -17.36
C THR A 65 -24.12 -10.11 -16.15
N GLY A 66 -22.85 -10.46 -15.93
CA GLY A 66 -22.41 -11.10 -14.69
C GLY A 66 -22.43 -10.13 -13.50
N GLY A 67 -22.38 -10.65 -12.28
CA GLY A 67 -22.43 -9.82 -11.08
C GLY A 67 -21.15 -8.98 -10.90
N ALA A 68 -21.29 -7.82 -10.27
CA ALA A 68 -20.13 -7.02 -9.88
C ALA A 68 -19.38 -7.72 -8.72
N GLY A 69 -18.06 -7.66 -8.74
CA GLY A 69 -17.25 -8.07 -7.60
C GLY A 69 -17.41 -7.11 -6.42
N CYS A 70 -16.89 -7.50 -5.26
CA CYS A 70 -16.88 -6.68 -4.06
C CYS A 70 -15.62 -5.79 -4.02
N GLU A 71 -15.73 -4.59 -3.44
CA GLU A 71 -14.58 -3.78 -3.02
C GLU A 71 -14.49 -3.78 -1.50
N VAL A 72 -13.31 -4.08 -0.97
CA VAL A 72 -13.02 -3.99 0.47
C VAL A 72 -11.81 -3.12 0.69
N VAL A 73 -12.00 -2.02 1.41
CA VAL A 73 -10.95 -1.11 1.84
C VAL A 73 -10.71 -1.30 3.32
N SER A 74 -9.45 -1.45 3.72
CA SER A 74 -9.10 -1.61 5.13
C SER A 74 -7.69 -1.08 5.39
N THR A 75 -7.51 -0.41 6.52
CA THR A 75 -6.23 0.17 6.93
C THR A 75 -5.68 -0.62 8.11
N PHE A 76 -4.39 -0.95 8.04
CA PHE A 76 -3.70 -1.76 9.04
C PHE A 76 -2.36 -1.13 9.43
N ALA A 77 -2.02 -1.26 10.71
CA ALA A 77 -0.65 -1.02 11.16
C ALA A 77 0.24 -2.19 10.71
N VAL A 78 1.38 -1.87 10.09
CA VAL A 78 2.34 -2.85 9.56
C VAL A 78 3.74 -2.52 10.06
N THR A 79 4.64 -3.50 9.99
CA THR A 79 6.06 -3.29 10.29
C THR A 79 6.87 -3.29 8.99
N PRO A 80 7.87 -2.41 8.82
CA PRO A 80 8.85 -2.52 7.74
C PRO A 80 9.46 -3.92 7.62
N GLY A 81 9.66 -4.40 6.39
CA GLY A 81 10.22 -5.72 6.10
C GLY A 81 9.24 -6.89 6.26
N GLN A 82 7.99 -6.61 6.63
CA GLN A 82 6.96 -7.63 6.79
C GLN A 82 6.46 -8.16 5.43
N SER A 83 6.31 -9.47 5.30
CA SER A 83 5.76 -10.09 4.10
C SER A 83 4.24 -10.24 4.19
N ILE A 84 3.55 -9.79 3.16
CA ILE A 84 2.09 -9.85 3.00
C ILE A 84 1.79 -10.75 1.81
N ARG A 85 0.86 -11.69 2.01
CA ARG A 85 0.40 -12.58 0.93
C ARG A 85 -0.88 -12.03 0.36
N LEU A 86 -0.91 -11.88 -0.96
CA LEU A 86 -2.05 -11.40 -1.70
C LEU A 86 -2.46 -12.47 -2.70
N PHE A 87 -3.75 -12.77 -2.76
CA PHE A 87 -4.35 -13.56 -3.81
C PHE A 87 -5.32 -12.65 -4.57
N ILE A 88 -5.15 -12.57 -5.88
CA ILE A 88 -6.01 -11.78 -6.75
C ILE A 88 -6.97 -12.76 -7.44
N GLY A 89 -8.26 -12.56 -7.24
CA GLY A 89 -9.32 -13.31 -7.90
C GLY A 89 -9.45 -12.90 -9.37
N GLY A 90 -9.58 -13.89 -10.25
CA GLY A 90 -9.95 -13.65 -11.65
C GLY A 90 -11.43 -13.36 -11.85
N GLY A 91 -11.77 -12.71 -12.95
CA GLY A 91 -13.16 -12.57 -13.40
C GLY A 91 -13.77 -13.88 -13.91
N GLY A 92 -15.09 -13.97 -13.88
CA GLY A 92 -15.84 -15.12 -14.38
C GLY A 92 -15.78 -15.25 -15.90
N GLY A 93 -15.90 -16.48 -16.39
CA GLY A 93 -15.86 -16.79 -17.83
C GLY A 93 -17.12 -16.33 -18.58
N THR A 94 -16.96 -15.92 -19.84
CA THR A 94 -18.06 -15.53 -20.72
C THR A 94 -18.68 -16.75 -21.42
N GLY A 95 -20.00 -16.78 -21.58
CA GLY A 95 -20.69 -17.86 -22.30
C GLY A 95 -22.17 -17.97 -21.94
N THR A 96 -22.94 -18.80 -22.65
CA THR A 96 -24.41 -18.91 -22.45
C THR A 96 -24.84 -19.34 -21.04
N ALA A 97 -23.94 -19.92 -20.24
CA ALA A 97 -24.23 -20.36 -18.88
C ALA A 97 -23.89 -19.34 -17.78
N GLY A 98 -23.18 -18.25 -18.09
CA GLY A 98 -22.58 -17.37 -17.08
C GLY A 98 -21.52 -18.07 -16.21
N GLY A 99 -20.61 -17.32 -15.61
CA GLY A 99 -19.56 -17.86 -14.72
C GLY A 99 -19.38 -17.00 -13.47
N GLY A 100 -19.15 -17.59 -12.30
CA GLY A 100 -18.85 -16.83 -11.08
C GLY A 100 -17.44 -16.22 -11.09
N GLY A 101 -17.29 -15.04 -10.50
CA GLY A 101 -16.00 -14.39 -10.25
C GLY A 101 -15.31 -14.96 -9.01
N ALA A 102 -13.98 -14.85 -8.96
CA ALA A 102 -13.18 -15.32 -7.82
C ALA A 102 -12.96 -14.21 -6.78
N SER A 103 -12.73 -14.61 -5.53
CA SER A 103 -12.38 -13.68 -4.44
C SER A 103 -10.92 -13.25 -4.51
N SER A 104 -10.66 -12.03 -4.04
CA SER A 104 -9.32 -11.53 -3.77
C SER A 104 -9.10 -11.47 -2.26
N THR A 105 -7.95 -11.94 -1.78
CA THR A 105 -7.63 -11.96 -0.35
C THR A 105 -6.27 -11.35 -0.08
N VAL A 106 -6.14 -10.64 1.04
CA VAL A 106 -4.88 -10.11 1.54
C VAL A 106 -4.69 -10.60 2.96
N ASP A 107 -3.73 -11.50 3.14
CA ASP A 107 -3.32 -12.03 4.45
C ASP A 107 -2.21 -11.14 5.01
N LEU A 108 -2.55 -10.33 6.00
CA LEU A 108 -1.60 -9.64 6.86
C LEU A 108 -1.21 -10.60 8.02
N PRO A 109 -0.11 -10.36 8.74
CA PRO A 109 0.18 -11.16 9.93
C PRO A 109 -0.98 -11.09 10.91
N THR A 110 -1.24 -12.26 11.48
CA THR A 110 -2.43 -12.65 12.24
C THR A 110 -2.87 -11.61 13.28
N PRO A 111 -4.19 -11.38 13.44
CA PRO A 111 -5.33 -12.03 12.75
C PRO A 111 -5.89 -11.26 11.55
N SER A 112 -5.17 -10.28 11.02
CA SER A 112 -5.71 -9.35 10.02
C SER A 112 -5.79 -9.97 8.63
N ARG A 113 -7.00 -10.02 8.05
CA ARG A 113 -7.21 -10.48 6.67
C ARG A 113 -8.30 -9.67 5.99
N VAL A 114 -8.03 -9.26 4.75
CA VAL A 114 -9.01 -8.62 3.86
C VAL A 114 -9.49 -9.65 2.86
N ILE A 115 -10.81 -9.73 2.64
CA ILE A 115 -11.43 -10.61 1.64
C ILE A 115 -12.44 -9.80 0.84
N ALA A 116 -12.22 -9.66 -0.46
CA ALA A 116 -13.20 -9.15 -1.41
C ALA A 116 -13.83 -10.31 -2.17
N GLY A 117 -15.15 -10.51 -2.02
CA GLY A 117 -15.90 -11.58 -2.69
C GLY A 117 -16.05 -11.37 -4.20
N GLY A 118 -16.15 -12.46 -4.95
CA GLY A 118 -16.48 -12.43 -6.38
C GLY A 118 -17.98 -12.24 -6.64
N GLY A 119 -18.31 -11.84 -7.88
CA GLY A 119 -19.68 -11.62 -8.35
C GLY A 119 -20.22 -12.69 -9.31
#